data_AF-A0A3B4WPQ2-F1
#
_entry.id   AF-A0A3B4WPQ2-F1
#
_cell.length_a   1.000
_cell.length_b   1.000
_cell.length_c   1.000
_cell.angle_alpha   90.00
_cell.angle_beta   90.00
_cell.angle_gamma   90.00
#
_symmetry.space_group_name_H-M   'P 1'
#
loop_
_entity.id
_entity.type
_entity.pdbx_description
1 polymer ?
#
loop_
_entity_poly.entity_id
_entity_poly.type
_entity_poly.pdbx_seq_one_letter_code
_entity_poly.pdbx_strand_id
1 'polypeptide(L)'
;IIIQRLSLSSCPLSGLQPRVHLSTGPQQNHKTFYEFRTYCIRPDQNAAFLKLTNEKIHLRTAHSQLIGYWSVEYGGLNQVFHIWKYDSYSQRAAVRSALSQDPSWISEYISKAIPMLTSQDNEITYLVPWSRLQKPQQEGGVYELVSYQMRPGGPAVWGNTFQAAVTSHDAPGYGKLVGAFHSEFGQLNRGETTWSRVQLLCPL
;
A
#
# COMPACT_ATOMS: atom_id res chain seq x y z
N ILE A 1 8.13 6.58 -5.01
CA ILE A 1 8.00 5.11 -4.89
C ILE A 1 8.05 4.50 -6.29
N ILE A 2 8.70 3.35 -6.43
CA ILE A 2 8.79 2.56 -7.65
C ILE A 2 7.72 1.47 -7.53
N ILE A 3 6.80 1.36 -8.48
CA ILE A 3 5.76 0.32 -8.46
C ILE A 3 6.14 -0.77 -9.46
N GLN A 4 6.33 -1.99 -8.96
CA GLN A 4 6.58 -3.18 -9.77
C GLN A 4 5.44 -4.19 -9.60
N ARG A 5 4.89 -4.67 -10.72
CA ARG A 5 3.87 -5.73 -10.73
C ARG A 5 4.48 -7.00 -11.29
N LEU A 6 4.42 -8.07 -10.51
CA LEU A 6 4.90 -9.40 -10.86
C LEU A 6 3.71 -10.36 -10.88
N SER A 7 3.60 -11.13 -11.96
CA SER A 7 2.68 -12.27 -12.03
C SER A 7 3.49 -13.54 -11.82
N LEU A 8 3.17 -14.29 -10.77
CA LEU A 8 3.79 -15.59 -10.52
C LEU A 8 2.97 -16.68 -11.24
N SER A 9 3.39 -16.99 -12.47
CA SER A 9 2.87 -18.14 -13.22
C SER A 9 3.61 -19.40 -12.79
N SER A 10 3.01 -20.21 -11.90
CA SER A 10 3.51 -21.56 -11.63
C SER A 10 3.01 -22.52 -12.71
N CYS A 11 3.89 -23.35 -13.28
CA CYS A 11 3.50 -24.50 -14.12
C CYS A 11 2.51 -25.41 -13.36
N PRO A 12 1.50 -25.98 -14.04
CA PRO A 12 0.57 -26.89 -13.38
C PRO A 12 1.27 -28.23 -13.11
N LEU A 13 1.45 -28.56 -11.83
CA LEU A 13 1.60 -29.96 -11.44
C LEU A 13 0.21 -30.59 -11.50
N SER A 14 0.10 -31.67 -12.25
CA SER A 14 -1.12 -32.44 -12.44
C SER A 14 -1.54 -33.13 -11.14
N GLY A 15 -2.84 -33.06 -10.84
CA GLY A 15 -3.49 -33.91 -9.83
C GLY A 15 -4.09 -33.15 -8.66
N LEU A 16 -5.40 -33.35 -8.47
CA LEU A 16 -6.29 -32.89 -7.39
C LEU A 16 -6.83 -31.45 -7.52
N GLN A 17 -8.12 -31.35 -7.86
CA GLN A 17 -8.91 -30.13 -7.69
C GLN A 17 -9.08 -29.83 -6.19
N PRO A 18 -8.63 -28.67 -5.69
CA PRO A 18 -9.03 -28.23 -4.36
C PRO A 18 -10.48 -27.77 -4.42
N ARG A 19 -11.29 -28.14 -3.42
CA ARG A 19 -12.56 -27.46 -3.15
C ARG A 19 -12.26 -25.97 -2.98
N VAL A 20 -12.76 -25.14 -3.89
CA VAL A 20 -12.68 -23.69 -3.77
C VAL A 20 -13.67 -23.26 -2.71
N HIS A 21 -13.20 -23.19 -1.48
CA HIS A 21 -13.82 -22.28 -0.52
C HIS A 21 -13.39 -20.86 -0.93
N LEU A 22 -14.31 -19.91 -0.93
CA LEU A 22 -13.99 -18.48 -0.75
C LEU A 22 -13.43 -18.27 0.66
N SER A 23 -12.44 -19.09 1.03
CA SER A 23 -11.74 -18.97 2.28
C SER A 23 -10.58 -18.05 1.98
N THR A 24 -10.72 -16.79 2.35
CA THR A 24 -9.61 -16.20 3.10
C THR A 24 -9.29 -17.24 4.20
N GLY A 25 -8.01 -17.56 4.42
CA GLY A 25 -7.63 -18.46 5.52
C GLY A 25 -8.28 -18.01 6.85
N PRO A 26 -8.11 -18.76 7.95
CA PRO A 26 -8.77 -18.44 9.23
C PRO A 26 -8.77 -16.93 9.48
N GLN A 27 -9.98 -16.37 9.70
CA GLN A 27 -10.22 -14.94 9.84
C GLN A 27 -9.09 -14.33 10.65
N GLN A 28 -8.30 -13.45 10.04
CA GLN A 28 -7.16 -12.85 10.72
C GLN A 28 -7.68 -12.19 11.99
N ASN A 29 -7.30 -12.71 13.16
CA ASN A 29 -7.71 -12.15 14.46
C ASN A 29 -7.17 -10.72 14.69
N HIS A 30 -6.31 -10.23 13.80
CA HIS A 30 -5.80 -8.87 13.81
C HIS A 30 -6.88 -7.89 13.32
N LYS A 31 -7.40 -7.08 14.25
CA LYS A 31 -8.31 -5.97 13.94
C LYS A 31 -7.62 -4.85 13.15
N THR A 32 -6.31 -4.72 13.32
CA THR A 32 -5.52 -3.70 12.61
C THR A 32 -5.36 -4.07 11.15
N PHE A 33 -5.73 -3.14 10.27
CA PHE A 33 -5.51 -3.22 8.84
C PHE A 33 -4.89 -1.92 8.31
N TYR A 34 -4.43 -2.00 7.08
CA TYR A 34 -3.78 -0.92 6.37
C TYR A 34 -4.60 -0.60 5.12
N GLU A 35 -4.97 0.66 4.95
CA GLU A 35 -5.64 1.14 3.75
C GLU A 35 -4.60 1.69 2.79
N PHE A 36 -4.42 0.97 1.69
CA PHE A 36 -3.61 1.40 0.56
C PHE A 36 -4.49 2.28 -0.30
N ARG A 37 -3.94 3.39 -0.79
CA ARG A 37 -4.68 4.30 -1.67
C ARG A 37 -3.74 4.82 -2.74
N THR A 38 -4.24 4.83 -3.96
CA THR A 38 -3.53 5.30 -5.14
C THR A 38 -4.40 6.33 -5.84
N TYR A 39 -3.88 7.54 -6.02
CA TYR A 39 -4.60 8.58 -6.75
C TYR A 39 -3.85 8.89 -8.04
N CYS A 40 -4.59 8.96 -9.14
CA CYS A 40 -4.10 9.53 -10.39
C CYS A 40 -4.43 11.02 -10.42
N ILE A 41 -3.40 11.83 -10.65
CA ILE A 41 -3.48 13.28 -10.70
C ILE A 41 -3.44 13.70 -12.17
N ARG A 42 -4.20 14.73 -12.52
CA ARG A 42 -4.09 15.37 -13.82
C ARG A 42 -2.65 15.84 -14.04
N PRO A 43 -2.02 15.53 -15.20
CA PRO A 43 -0.62 15.87 -15.43
C PRO A 43 -0.30 17.37 -15.23
N ASP A 44 -1.20 18.25 -15.68
CA ASP A 44 -1.04 19.70 -15.57
C ASP A 44 -1.19 20.25 -14.14
N GLN A 45 -1.74 19.45 -13.22
CA GLN A 45 -1.98 19.82 -11.83
C GLN A 45 -1.03 19.12 -10.84
N ASN A 46 -0.14 18.23 -11.31
CA ASN A 46 0.67 17.38 -10.43
C ASN A 46 1.48 18.19 -9.41
N ALA A 47 2.20 19.23 -9.85
CA ALA A 47 2.99 20.08 -8.96
C ALA A 47 2.13 20.83 -7.94
N ALA A 48 0.97 21.36 -8.37
CA ALA A 48 0.04 22.08 -7.50
C ALA A 48 -0.57 21.15 -6.44
N PHE A 49 -0.95 19.94 -6.83
CA PHE A 49 -1.49 18.93 -5.92
C PHE A 49 -0.48 18.51 -4.86
N LEU A 50 0.78 18.27 -5.26
CA LEU A 50 1.85 17.89 -4.32
C LEU A 50 2.15 19.01 -3.34
N LYS A 51 2.21 20.26 -3.81
CA LYS A 51 2.39 21.44 -2.94
C LYS A 51 1.24 21.56 -1.93
N LEU A 52 -0.01 21.51 -2.41
CA LEU A 52 -1.20 21.58 -1.56
C LEU A 52 -1.21 20.46 -0.51
N THR A 53 -0.84 19.24 -0.91
CA THR A 53 -0.77 18.09 -0.01
C THR A 53 0.31 18.29 1.05
N ASN A 54 1.52 18.69 0.69
CA ASN A 54 2.57 18.96 1.69
C ASN A 54 2.14 20.03 2.71
N GLU A 55 1.47 21.08 2.26
CA GLU A 55 1.01 22.16 3.14
C GLU A 55 -0.13 21.73 4.07
N LYS A 56 -1.03 20.84 3.61
CA LYS A 56 -2.33 20.60 4.28
C LYS A 56 -2.56 19.16 4.75
N ILE A 57 -1.64 18.23 4.50
CA ILE A 57 -1.81 16.82 4.90
C ILE A 57 -1.93 16.66 6.43
N HIS A 58 -1.38 17.60 7.20
CA HIS A 58 -1.46 17.63 8.66
C HIS A 58 -2.91 17.62 9.17
N LEU A 59 -3.84 18.21 8.42
CA LEU A 59 -5.27 18.18 8.72
C LEU A 59 -5.80 16.74 8.73
N ARG A 60 -5.31 15.86 7.85
CA ARG A 60 -5.70 14.44 7.85
C ARG A 60 -4.94 13.63 8.88
N THR A 61 -3.64 13.89 9.07
CA THR A 61 -2.82 13.12 10.02
C THR A 61 -3.19 13.40 11.47
N ALA A 62 -3.89 14.50 11.76
CA ALA A 62 -4.53 14.75 13.04
C ALA A 62 -5.61 13.70 13.40
N HIS A 63 -6.24 13.07 12.40
CA HIS A 63 -7.29 12.06 12.60
C HIS A 63 -6.85 10.63 12.27
N SER A 64 -5.83 10.46 11.42
CA SER A 64 -5.44 9.18 10.85
C SER A 64 -3.94 8.93 10.98
N GLN A 65 -3.55 7.71 11.35
CA GLN A 65 -2.14 7.34 11.40
C GLN A 65 -1.60 7.09 9.97
N LEU A 66 -0.76 8.00 9.48
CA LEU A 66 -0.05 7.85 8.21
C LEU A 66 1.18 6.95 8.39
N ILE A 67 1.28 5.91 7.56
CA ILE A 67 2.47 5.04 7.50
C ILE A 67 3.48 5.57 6.49
N GLY A 68 3.00 6.11 5.38
CA GLY A 68 3.83 6.85 4.43
C GLY A 68 3.04 7.35 3.23
N TYR A 69 3.63 8.31 2.54
CA TYR A 69 3.05 9.02 1.40
C TYR A 69 4.15 9.28 0.38
N TRP A 70 3.91 8.88 -0.87
CA TRP A 70 4.93 8.95 -1.92
C TRP A 70 4.31 9.42 -3.23
N SER A 71 5.05 10.24 -3.98
CA SER A 71 4.86 10.33 -5.44
C SER A 71 5.39 9.06 -6.09
N VAL A 72 4.79 8.64 -7.20
CA VAL A 72 5.23 7.49 -7.99
C VAL A 72 6.17 7.96 -9.09
N GLU A 73 7.35 7.36 -9.16
CA GLU A 73 8.39 7.69 -10.16
C GLU A 73 8.31 6.73 -11.36
N TYR A 74 8.18 5.43 -11.08
CA TYR A 74 8.09 4.38 -12.09
C TYR A 74 6.88 3.50 -11.85
N GLY A 75 6.22 3.08 -12.94
CA GLY A 75 5.02 2.22 -12.89
C GLY A 75 3.69 2.96 -12.84
N GLY A 76 3.71 4.30 -12.72
CA GLY A 76 2.50 5.15 -12.75
C GLY A 76 2.84 6.63 -12.62
N LEU A 77 3.07 7.32 -13.74
CA LEU A 77 3.37 8.76 -13.71
C LEU A 77 2.17 9.59 -13.22
N ASN A 78 2.44 10.71 -12.56
CA ASN A 78 1.42 11.58 -11.96
C ASN A 78 0.50 10.85 -10.96
N GLN A 79 1.05 9.87 -10.25
CA GLN A 79 0.34 9.16 -9.19
C GLN A 79 0.96 9.44 -7.83
N VAL A 80 0.12 9.38 -6.81
CA VAL A 80 0.55 9.28 -5.42
C VAL A 80 0.04 7.98 -4.81
N PHE A 81 0.88 7.37 -3.99
CA PHE A 81 0.55 6.18 -3.22
C PHE A 81 0.73 6.48 -1.74
N HIS A 82 -0.21 6.07 -0.89
CA HIS A 82 -0.10 6.29 0.53
C HIS A 82 -0.84 5.24 1.36
N ILE A 83 -0.27 4.94 2.54
CA ILE A 83 -0.73 3.88 3.43
C ILE A 83 -1.22 4.50 4.74
N TRP A 84 -2.45 4.14 5.15
CA TRP A 84 -3.04 4.56 6.42
C TRP A 84 -3.30 3.35 7.32
N LYS A 85 -2.94 3.44 8.61
CA LYS A 85 -3.22 2.39 9.58
C LYS A 85 -4.54 2.67 10.31
N TYR A 86 -5.35 1.64 10.46
CA TYR A 86 -6.53 1.64 11.32
C TYR A 86 -6.53 0.38 12.18
N ASP A 87 -6.97 0.53 13.42
CA ASP A 87 -7.09 -0.53 14.42
C ASP A 87 -8.41 -1.31 14.28
N SER A 88 -9.39 -0.78 13.53
CA SER A 88 -10.65 -1.45 13.19
C SER A 88 -11.45 -0.71 12.11
N TYR A 89 -12.45 -1.38 11.52
CA TYR A 89 -13.33 -0.77 10.52
C TYR A 89 -14.22 0.32 11.13
N SER A 90 -14.65 0.15 12.38
CA SER A 90 -15.44 1.16 13.10
C SER A 90 -14.61 2.43 13.36
N GLN A 91 -13.34 2.29 13.77
CA GLN A 91 -12.44 3.43 13.89
C GLN A 91 -12.25 4.13 12.54
N ARG A 92 -12.02 3.39 11.44
CA ARG A 92 -11.94 3.98 10.09
C ARG A 92 -13.21 4.75 9.72
N ALA A 93 -14.38 4.18 9.98
CA ALA A 93 -15.66 4.83 9.69
C ALA A 93 -15.82 6.13 10.49
N ALA A 94 -15.51 6.10 11.80
CA ALA A 94 -15.56 7.26 12.68
C ALA A 94 -14.60 8.38 12.22
N VAL A 95 -13.35 8.01 11.89
CA VAL A 95 -12.34 8.94 11.36
C VAL A 95 -12.80 9.59 10.05
N ARG A 96 -13.35 8.81 9.13
CA ARG A 96 -13.88 9.36 7.86
C ARG A 96 -15.09 10.25 8.07
N SER A 97 -15.97 9.91 9.03
CA SER A 97 -17.11 10.76 9.41
C SER A 97 -16.63 12.10 9.98
N ALA A 98 -15.65 12.08 10.89
CA ALA A 98 -15.08 13.30 11.46
C ALA A 98 -14.46 14.19 10.38
N LEU A 99 -13.65 13.63 9.48
CA LEU A 99 -13.06 14.37 8.36
C LEU A 99 -14.13 14.98 7.44
N SER A 100 -15.26 14.29 7.21
CA SER A 100 -16.35 14.83 6.38
C SER A 100 -17.11 15.99 7.01
N GLN A 101 -16.86 16.26 8.29
CA GLN A 101 -17.47 17.36 9.04
C GLN A 101 -16.47 18.46 9.40
N ASP A 102 -15.17 18.26 9.16
CA ASP A 102 -14.11 19.24 9.43
C ASP A 102 -14.11 20.33 8.34
N PRO A 103 -14.47 21.59 8.66
CA PRO A 103 -14.53 22.66 7.69
C PRO A 103 -13.17 23.03 7.10
N SER A 104 -12.08 22.92 7.87
CA SER A 104 -10.72 23.19 7.40
C SER A 104 -10.27 22.11 6.42
N TRP A 105 -10.49 20.83 6.73
CA TRP A 105 -10.20 19.75 5.79
C TRP A 105 -10.96 19.89 4.47
N ILE A 106 -12.25 20.22 4.55
CA ILE A 106 -13.12 20.37 3.38
C ILE A 106 -12.70 21.57 2.53
N SER A 107 -12.61 22.76 3.14
CA SER A 107 -12.41 24.01 2.41
C SER A 107 -10.95 24.21 1.99
N GLU A 108 -9.99 23.82 2.83
CA GLU A 108 -8.59 24.11 2.57
C GLU A 108 -7.90 23.04 1.72
N TYR A 109 -8.37 21.79 1.78
CA TYR A 109 -7.78 20.68 1.04
C TYR A 109 -8.74 20.01 0.05
N ILE A 110 -9.80 19.34 0.52
CA ILE A 110 -10.63 18.46 -0.34
C ILE A 110 -11.25 19.19 -1.52
N SER A 111 -11.83 20.38 -1.31
CA SER A 111 -12.48 21.16 -2.38
C SER A 111 -11.51 21.54 -3.51
N LYS A 112 -10.22 21.68 -3.20
CA LYS A 112 -9.16 22.04 -4.15
C LYS A 112 -8.48 20.80 -4.75
N ALA A 113 -8.27 19.77 -3.94
CA ALA A 113 -7.56 18.56 -4.32
C ALA A 113 -8.39 17.66 -5.25
N ILE A 114 -9.69 17.49 -4.99
CA ILE A 114 -10.55 16.58 -5.78
C ILE A 114 -10.59 16.93 -7.29
N PRO A 115 -10.76 18.20 -7.70
CA PRO A 115 -10.73 18.59 -9.12
C PRO A 115 -9.38 18.36 -9.84
N MET A 116 -8.30 18.15 -9.08
CA MET A 116 -6.97 17.85 -9.62
C MET A 116 -6.80 16.35 -9.92
N LEU A 117 -7.69 15.49 -9.43
CA LEU A 117 -7.59 14.04 -9.58
C LEU A 117 -8.38 13.53 -10.79
N THR A 118 -7.86 12.51 -11.47
CA THR A 118 -8.56 11.77 -12.53
C THR A 118 -9.18 10.48 -12.00
N SER A 119 -8.55 9.81 -11.04
CA SER A 119 -9.10 8.62 -10.39
C SER A 119 -8.55 8.44 -8.97
N GLN A 120 -9.27 7.65 -8.18
CA GLN A 120 -8.87 7.28 -6.83
C GLN A 120 -9.24 5.82 -6.58
N ASP A 121 -8.25 5.02 -6.18
CA ASP A 121 -8.45 3.63 -5.78
C ASP A 121 -8.03 3.44 -4.33
N ASN A 122 -8.67 2.49 -3.65
CA ASN A 122 -8.24 2.05 -2.33
C ASN A 122 -8.40 0.53 -2.15
N GLU A 123 -7.50 -0.03 -1.35
CA GLU A 123 -7.44 -1.45 -1.04
C GLU A 123 -7.30 -1.62 0.48
N ILE A 124 -7.95 -2.63 1.05
CA ILE A 124 -7.76 -3.01 2.45
C ILE A 124 -6.80 -4.18 2.52
N THR A 125 -5.73 -4.02 3.28
CA THR A 125 -4.66 -4.99 3.39
C THR A 125 -4.33 -5.30 4.84
N TYR A 126 -3.82 -6.50 5.09
CA TYR A 126 -3.31 -6.93 6.40
C TYR A 126 -1.86 -7.34 6.24
N LEU A 127 -1.07 -7.19 7.31
CA LEU A 127 0.26 -7.78 7.35
C LEU A 127 0.15 -9.30 7.24
N VAL A 128 1.01 -9.92 6.43
CA VAL A 128 1.16 -11.38 6.47
C VAL A 128 1.71 -11.80 7.84
N PRO A 129 1.37 -13.00 8.37
CA PRO A 129 1.64 -13.35 9.78
C PRO A 129 3.10 -13.22 10.23
N TRP A 130 4.04 -13.49 9.33
CA TRP A 130 5.48 -13.42 9.57
C TRP A 130 6.07 -12.01 9.44
N SER A 131 5.31 -11.05 8.91
CA SER A 131 5.78 -9.68 8.70
C SER A 131 5.46 -8.77 9.89
N ARG A 132 6.31 -7.75 10.07
CA ARG A 132 6.11 -6.66 11.03
C ARG A 132 6.43 -5.36 10.32
N LEU A 133 5.64 -4.33 10.57
CA LEU A 133 5.91 -3.01 10.02
C LEU A 133 7.17 -2.42 10.67
N GLN A 134 8.18 -2.12 9.88
CA GLN A 134 9.41 -1.48 10.32
C GLN A 134 9.37 0.03 10.07
N LYS A 135 9.98 0.80 10.95
CA LYS A 135 10.24 2.21 10.66
C LYS A 135 11.39 2.30 9.65
N PRO A 136 11.30 3.15 8.63
CA PRO A 136 12.43 3.40 7.75
C PRO A 136 13.65 3.89 8.54
N GLN A 137 14.86 3.58 8.06
CA GLN A 137 16.09 4.00 8.73
C GLN A 137 16.31 5.52 8.68
N GLN A 138 15.75 6.19 7.67
CA GLN A 138 15.84 7.62 7.46
C GLN A 138 14.51 8.16 6.93
N GLU A 139 14.18 9.40 7.28
CA GLU A 139 13.06 10.11 6.67
C GLU A 139 13.42 10.49 5.22
N GLY A 140 12.45 10.35 4.32
CA GLY A 140 12.69 10.50 2.88
C GLY A 140 13.38 9.30 2.23
N GLY A 141 13.71 9.44 0.96
CA GLY A 141 14.36 8.40 0.15
C GLY A 141 13.45 7.68 -0.85
N VAL A 142 14.04 6.72 -1.56
CA VAL A 142 13.36 5.93 -2.60
C VAL A 142 12.82 4.64 -1.99
N TYR A 143 11.55 4.36 -2.29
CA TYR A 143 10.87 3.15 -1.87
C TYR A 143 10.45 2.36 -3.09
N GLU A 144 10.30 1.06 -2.92
CA GLU A 144 9.75 0.17 -3.93
C GLU A 144 8.52 -0.55 -3.36
N LEU A 145 7.41 -0.46 -4.08
CA LEU A 145 6.21 -1.26 -3.88
C LEU A 145 6.21 -2.37 -4.91
N VAL A 146 6.43 -3.61 -4.47
CA VAL A 146 6.32 -4.79 -5.32
C VAL A 146 4.98 -5.47 -5.05
N SER A 147 4.30 -5.84 -6.12
CA SER A 147 2.99 -6.44 -6.06
C SER A 147 2.95 -7.74 -6.82
N TYR A 148 2.53 -8.80 -6.14
CA TYR A 148 2.47 -10.16 -6.63
C TYR A 148 1.02 -10.55 -6.83
N GLN A 149 0.66 -11.00 -8.03
CA GLN A 149 -0.60 -11.68 -8.24
C GLN A 149 -0.47 -13.11 -7.70
N MET A 150 -1.27 -13.43 -6.70
CA MET A 150 -1.23 -14.71 -5.99
C MET A 150 -2.40 -15.60 -6.37
N ARG A 151 -2.24 -16.90 -6.14
CA ARG A 151 -3.36 -17.85 -6.23
C ARG A 151 -4.39 -17.57 -5.11
N PRO A 152 -5.70 -17.80 -5.36
CA PRO A 152 -6.71 -17.75 -4.32
C PRO A 152 -6.41 -18.66 -3.13
N GLY A 153 -6.89 -18.29 -1.93
CA GLY A 153 -6.67 -19.01 -0.67
C GLY A 153 -5.78 -18.28 0.35
N GLY A 154 -5.25 -17.12 -0.02
CA GLY A 154 -4.55 -16.20 0.89
C GLY A 154 -3.25 -16.77 1.50
N PRO A 155 -2.72 -16.14 2.57
CA PRO A 155 -1.45 -16.53 3.18
C PRO A 155 -1.40 -17.97 3.67
N ALA A 156 -2.54 -18.63 3.90
CA ALA A 156 -2.58 -20.05 4.24
C ALA A 156 -2.05 -20.95 3.10
N VAL A 157 -2.21 -20.53 1.84
CA VAL A 157 -1.77 -21.29 0.67
C VAL A 157 -0.35 -20.92 0.25
N TRP A 158 -0.02 -19.62 0.22
CA TRP A 158 1.24 -19.14 -0.36
C TRP A 158 2.17 -18.43 0.64
N GLY A 159 1.81 -18.35 1.91
CA GLY A 159 2.53 -17.53 2.91
C GLY A 159 3.99 -17.93 3.10
N ASN A 160 4.29 -19.24 3.15
CA ASN A 160 5.66 -19.76 3.32
C ASN A 160 6.51 -19.50 2.08
N THR A 161 5.98 -19.78 0.88
CA THR A 161 6.67 -19.50 -0.38
C THR A 161 6.90 -18.02 -0.61
N PHE A 162 5.94 -17.18 -0.18
CA PHE A 162 6.08 -15.74 -0.25
C PHE A 162 7.16 -15.23 0.72
N GLN A 163 7.21 -15.75 1.95
CA GLN A 163 8.28 -15.43 2.89
C GLN A 163 9.67 -15.76 2.34
N ALA A 164 9.81 -16.92 1.70
CA ALA A 164 11.06 -17.33 1.07
C ALA A 164 11.46 -16.35 -0.05
N ALA A 165 10.53 -16.01 -0.95
CA ALA A 165 10.79 -15.07 -2.04
C ALA A 165 11.20 -13.68 -1.53
N VAL A 166 10.51 -13.17 -0.51
CA VAL A 166 10.83 -11.89 0.13
C VAL A 166 12.20 -11.94 0.79
N THR A 167 12.51 -13.01 1.53
CA THR A 167 13.84 -13.18 2.16
C THR A 167 14.96 -13.22 1.12
N SER A 168 14.75 -13.92 0.00
CA SER A 168 15.72 -13.94 -1.10
C SER A 168 15.92 -12.57 -1.76
N HIS A 169 14.88 -11.75 -1.85
CA HIS A 169 14.98 -10.38 -2.36
C HIS A 169 15.73 -9.43 -1.39
N ASP A 170 15.62 -9.67 -0.08
CA ASP A 170 16.33 -8.92 0.96
C ASP A 170 17.83 -9.30 1.04
N ALA A 171 18.18 -10.55 0.75
CA ALA A 171 19.51 -11.12 0.95
C ALA A 171 20.69 -10.33 0.31
N PRO A 172 20.56 -9.71 -0.88
CA PRO A 172 21.62 -8.86 -1.44
C PRO A 172 21.86 -7.55 -0.68
N GLY A 173 20.97 -7.13 0.22
CA GLY A 173 21.10 -5.92 1.02
C GLY A 173 20.77 -4.60 0.29
N TYR A 174 20.18 -4.67 -0.91
CA TYR A 174 19.81 -3.47 -1.70
C TYR A 174 18.61 -2.69 -1.15
N GLY A 175 17.91 -3.25 -0.17
CA GLY A 175 16.82 -2.59 0.52
C GLY A 175 16.56 -3.24 1.86
N LYS A 176 15.62 -2.66 2.59
CA LYS A 176 15.07 -3.26 3.81
C LYS A 176 13.56 -3.35 3.69
N LEU A 177 13.01 -4.50 4.08
CA LEU A 177 11.56 -4.70 4.09
C LEU A 177 10.91 -3.77 5.13
N VAL A 178 10.04 -2.88 4.66
CA VAL A 178 9.20 -2.04 5.52
C VAL A 178 7.98 -2.83 5.99
N GLY A 179 7.36 -3.60 5.08
CA GLY A 179 6.24 -4.47 5.42
C GLY A 179 5.82 -5.34 4.25
N ALA A 180 5.27 -6.50 4.56
CA ALA A 180 4.63 -7.41 3.61
C ALA A 180 3.17 -7.60 3.98
N PHE A 181 2.29 -7.45 3.00
CA PHE A 181 0.85 -7.34 3.14
C PHE A 181 0.13 -8.31 2.20
N HIS A 182 -1.12 -8.59 2.51
CA HIS A 182 -2.04 -9.27 1.61
C HIS A 182 -3.36 -8.51 1.54
N SER A 183 -3.96 -8.44 0.35
CA SER A 183 -5.25 -7.79 0.16
C SER A 183 -6.40 -8.66 0.67
N GLU A 184 -7.39 -8.01 1.29
CA GLU A 184 -8.69 -8.62 1.63
C GLU A 184 -9.83 -8.02 0.80
N PHE A 185 -9.79 -6.71 0.53
CA PHE A 185 -10.78 -6.02 -0.30
C PHE A 185 -10.10 -5.09 -1.30
N GLY A 186 -10.71 -4.94 -2.49
CA GLY A 186 -10.13 -4.23 -3.63
C GLY A 186 -9.58 -5.22 -4.66
N GLN A 187 -8.31 -5.09 -5.03
CA GLN A 187 -7.64 -6.04 -5.94
C GLN A 187 -7.35 -7.36 -5.19
N LEU A 188 -8.27 -8.32 -5.28
CA LEU A 188 -8.20 -9.58 -4.55
C LEU A 188 -7.02 -10.46 -4.98
N ASN A 189 -6.57 -11.31 -4.04
CA ASN A 189 -5.49 -12.28 -4.24
C ASN A 189 -4.14 -11.64 -4.60
N ARG A 190 -3.81 -10.53 -3.93
CA ARG A 190 -2.55 -9.80 -4.13
C ARG A 190 -1.69 -9.90 -2.88
N GLY A 191 -0.41 -10.24 -3.07
CA GLY A 191 0.63 -10.04 -2.07
C GLY A 191 1.36 -8.74 -2.38
N GLU A 192 1.61 -7.91 -1.40
CA GLU A 192 2.30 -6.63 -1.60
C GLU A 192 3.45 -6.50 -0.63
N THR A 193 4.60 -6.02 -1.09
CA THR A 193 5.74 -5.69 -0.22
C THR A 193 6.18 -4.27 -0.47
N THR A 194 6.47 -3.55 0.60
CA THR A 194 7.10 -2.23 0.54
C THR A 194 8.52 -2.31 1.06
N TRP A 195 9.46 -1.80 0.29
CA TRP A 195 10.89 -1.81 0.57
C TRP A 195 11.41 -0.38 0.64
N SER A 196 12.25 -0.06 1.61
CA SER A 196 13.09 1.15 1.58
C SER A 196 14.40 0.82 0.86
N ARG A 197 14.76 1.57 -0.19
CA ARG A 197 16.01 1.38 -0.93
C ARG A 197 17.10 2.32 -0.39
N VAL A 198 18.33 1.82 -0.31
CA VAL A 198 19.51 2.67 -0.11
C VAL A 198 19.84 3.28 -1.48
N GLN A 199 19.92 4.60 -1.54
CA GLN A 199 20.12 5.32 -2.79
C GLN A 199 21.53 5.04 -3.35
N LEU A 200 21.64 4.13 -4.31
CA LEU A 200 22.81 4.02 -5.18
C LEU A 200 22.62 5.00 -6.34
N LEU A 201 22.80 6.29 -6.09
CA LEU A 201 23.15 7.21 -7.18
C LEU A 201 24.68 7.14 -7.33
N CYS A 202 25.15 6.44 -8.36
CA CYS A 202 26.41 6.83 -8.96
C CYS A 202 26.25 8.28 -9.42
N PRO A 203 27.13 9.22 -9.00
CA PRO A 203 27.13 10.55 -9.59
C PRO A 203 27.48 10.42 -11.08
N LEU A 204 26.76 11.16 -11.93
CA LEU A 204 27.22 11.50 -13.27
C LEU A 204 28.40 12.47 -13.18
#